data_AF-A0A2E3G7Z8-F1
#
_entry.id   AF-A0A2E3G7Z8-F1
#
_cell.length_a   1.000
_cell.length_b   1.000
_cell.length_c   1.000
_cell.angle_alpha   90.00
_cell.angle_beta   90.00
_cell.angle_gamma   90.00
#
_symmetry.space_group_name_H-M   'P 1'
#
loop_
_entity.id
_entity.type
_entity.pdbx_description
1 polymer ?
#
loop_
_entity_poly.entity_id
_entity_poly.type
_entity_poly.pdbx_seq_one_letter_code
_entity_poly.pdbx_strand_id
1 'polypeptide(L)'
;MDTLFLFALIVKHAFCDLYLQFKKVPLDKTKYIGECHLHYFDHALFTFIISYLFLVPLEYCFILSGIDYILHWHIDCIKTKVMKFLNISKSSLTYWLFQTFDQILHYSTYLLLVYISSSPQHIFKKLISYFN
;
A
#
# COMPACT_ATOMS: atom_id res chain seq x y z
N MET A 1 3.40 11.15 -17.57
CA MET A 1 3.91 9.87 -17.04
C MET A 1 3.24 9.55 -15.71
N ASP A 2 3.20 10.51 -14.79
CA ASP A 2 2.72 10.40 -13.40
C ASP A 2 1.27 9.90 -13.28
N THR A 3 0.35 10.36 -14.13
CA THR A 3 -1.05 9.88 -14.10
C THR A 3 -1.16 8.41 -14.50
N LEU A 4 -0.37 7.95 -15.46
CA LEU A 4 -0.32 6.54 -15.86
C LEU A 4 0.34 5.69 -14.78
N PHE A 5 1.36 6.22 -14.11
CA PHE A 5 1.98 5.57 -12.97
C PHE A 5 0.99 5.40 -11.81
N LEU A 6 0.28 6.47 -11.43
CA LEU A 6 -0.79 6.42 -10.44
C LEU A 6 -1.87 5.40 -10.80
N PHE A 7 -2.33 5.42 -12.06
CA PHE A 7 -3.32 4.48 -12.55
C PHE A 7 -2.83 3.03 -12.44
N ALA A 8 -1.59 2.75 -12.81
CA ALA A 8 -1.00 1.42 -12.67
C ALA A 8 -0.94 0.96 -11.20
N LEU A 9 -0.61 1.86 -10.26
CA LEU A 9 -0.63 1.58 -8.82
C LEU A 9 -2.04 1.34 -8.26
N ILE A 10 -3.08 1.95 -8.83
CA ILE A 10 -4.47 1.67 -8.44
C ILE A 10 -4.92 0.31 -9.01
N VAL A 11 -4.55 0.01 -10.26
CA VAL A 11 -4.88 -1.29 -10.90
C VAL A 11 -4.18 -2.44 -10.16
N LYS A 12 -2.90 -2.30 -9.80
CA LYS A 12 -2.19 -3.34 -9.03
C LYS A 12 -2.82 -3.54 -7.66
N HIS A 13 -3.31 -2.49 -7.02
CA HIS A 13 -3.98 -2.60 -5.73
C HIS A 13 -5.22 -3.48 -5.85
N ALA A 14 -6.11 -3.18 -6.81
CA ALA A 14 -7.29 -4.00 -7.05
C ALA A 14 -6.95 -5.47 -7.37
N PHE A 15 -5.91 -5.69 -8.18
CA PHE A 15 -5.44 -7.04 -8.49
C PHE A 15 -4.92 -7.79 -7.24
N CYS A 16 -4.11 -7.14 -6.41
CA CYS A 16 -3.56 -7.75 -5.20
C CYS A 16 -4.66 -8.05 -4.16
N ASP A 17 -5.56 -7.10 -3.91
CA ASP A 17 -6.63 -7.23 -2.91
C ASP A 17 -7.74 -8.19 -3.33
N LEU A 18 -8.17 -8.16 -4.60
CA LEU A 18 -9.34 -8.92 -5.05
C LEU A 18 -8.95 -10.30 -5.57
N TYR A 19 -7.87 -10.41 -6.36
CA TYR A 19 -7.49 -11.67 -6.99
C TYR A 19 -6.42 -12.43 -6.21
N LEU A 20 -5.26 -11.82 -5.94
CA LEU A 20 -4.16 -12.53 -5.30
C LEU A 20 -4.46 -12.89 -3.83
N GLN A 21 -5.10 -11.98 -3.09
CA GLN A 21 -5.50 -12.25 -1.72
C GLN A 21 -6.52 -13.39 -1.65
N PHE A 22 -7.50 -13.44 -2.57
CA PHE A 22 -8.50 -14.50 -2.63
C PHE A 22 -7.87 -15.89 -2.84
N LYS A 23 -6.78 -15.97 -3.59
CA LYS A 23 -6.06 -17.24 -3.85
C LYS A 23 -5.25 -17.73 -2.65
N LYS A 24 -5.03 -16.89 -1.62
CA LYS A 24 -4.27 -17.26 -0.43
C LYS A 24 -5.15 -17.91 0.62
N VAL A 25 -4.52 -18.65 1.54
CA VAL A 25 -5.18 -19.16 2.75
C VAL A 25 -5.84 -18.03 3.52
N PRO A 26 -6.89 -18.30 4.33
CA PRO A 26 -7.55 -17.28 5.13
C PRO A 26 -6.55 -16.46 5.94
N LEU A 27 -6.43 -15.18 5.57
CA LEU A 27 -5.47 -14.26 6.15
C LEU A 27 -6.11 -13.55 7.35
N ASP A 28 -5.59 -13.81 8.56
CA ASP A 28 -6.04 -13.11 9.76
C ASP A 28 -5.35 -11.74 9.89
N LYS A 29 -6.03 -10.70 9.39
CA LYS A 29 -5.54 -9.31 9.44
C LYS A 29 -5.53 -8.71 10.86
N THR A 30 -6.01 -9.43 11.88
CA THR A 30 -5.94 -8.96 13.27
C THR A 30 -4.57 -9.18 13.91
N LYS A 31 -3.80 -10.14 13.42
CA LYS A 31 -2.41 -10.35 13.84
C LYS A 31 -1.53 -9.25 13.26
N TYR A 32 -0.85 -8.50 14.14
CA TYR A 32 0.06 -7.46 13.70
C TYR A 32 1.25 -8.07 12.95
N ILE A 33 1.83 -9.15 13.47
CA ILE A 33 2.77 -10.00 12.73
C ILE A 33 2.13 -11.36 12.48
N GLY A 34 1.99 -11.77 11.21
CA GLY A 34 1.33 -13.02 10.86
C GLY A 34 1.29 -13.31 9.36
N GLU A 35 0.38 -14.19 8.94
CA GLU A 35 0.30 -14.73 7.58
C GLU A 35 -0.01 -13.64 6.53
N CYS A 36 -0.64 -12.53 6.96
CA CYS A 36 -0.99 -11.40 6.10
C CYS A 36 0.22 -10.68 5.49
N HIS A 37 1.42 -10.85 6.04
CA HIS A 37 2.62 -10.23 5.45
C HIS A 37 2.89 -10.70 4.03
N LEU A 38 2.47 -11.92 3.66
CA LEU A 38 2.56 -12.38 2.27
C LEU A 38 1.69 -11.52 1.33
N HIS A 39 0.54 -11.05 1.81
CA HIS A 39 -0.31 -10.15 1.03
C HIS A 39 0.28 -8.74 0.92
N TYR A 40 0.81 -8.20 2.02
CA TYR A 40 1.46 -6.88 2.01
C TYR A 40 2.74 -6.92 1.14
N PHE A 41 3.42 -8.06 1.12
CA PHE A 41 4.57 -8.28 0.25
C PHE A 41 4.18 -8.33 -1.24
N ASP A 42 3.01 -8.88 -1.61
CA ASP A 42 2.55 -8.77 -2.99
C ASP A 42 2.48 -7.30 -3.41
N HIS A 43 1.84 -6.46 -2.60
CA HIS A 43 1.71 -5.02 -2.89
C HIS A 43 3.08 -4.36 -3.08
N ALA A 44 4.02 -4.62 -2.17
CA ALA A 44 5.38 -4.12 -2.24
C ALA A 44 6.09 -4.58 -3.52
N LEU A 45 6.01 -5.87 -3.86
CA LEU A 45 6.63 -6.45 -5.05
C LEU A 45 6.08 -5.82 -6.33
N PHE A 46 4.76 -5.71 -6.45
CA PHE A 46 4.15 -5.08 -7.63
C PHE A 46 4.45 -3.59 -7.69
N THR A 47 4.51 -2.87 -6.57
CA THR A 47 4.95 -1.47 -6.52
C THR A 47 6.38 -1.31 -7.00
N PHE A 48 7.29 -2.20 -6.59
CA PHE A 48 8.66 -2.21 -7.08
C PHE A 48 8.72 -2.38 -8.60
N ILE A 49 8.04 -3.41 -9.12
CA ILE A 49 8.01 -3.74 -10.56
C ILE A 49 7.47 -2.56 -11.35
N ILE A 50 6.32 -2.00 -10.94
CA ILE A 50 5.71 -0.87 -11.63
C ILE A 50 6.62 0.35 -11.56
N SER A 51 7.15 0.70 -10.39
CA SER A 51 8.07 1.83 -10.25
C SER A 51 9.26 1.71 -11.21
N TYR A 52 9.85 0.51 -11.32
CA TYR A 52 10.95 0.24 -12.24
C TYR A 52 10.54 0.38 -13.71
N LEU A 53 9.37 -0.14 -14.11
CA LEU A 53 8.84 0.02 -15.47
C LEU A 53 8.55 1.48 -15.84
N PHE A 54 8.28 2.33 -14.85
CA PHE A 54 8.08 3.78 -15.01
C PHE A 54 9.37 4.60 -14.88
N LEU A 55 10.54 3.95 -14.95
CA LEU A 55 11.87 4.56 -14.97
C LEU A 55 12.22 5.35 -13.68
N VAL A 56 11.62 4.99 -12.55
CA VAL A 56 12.05 5.48 -11.25
C VAL A 56 13.45 4.93 -10.96
N PRO A 57 14.40 5.73 -10.43
CA PRO A 57 15.73 5.23 -10.10
C PRO A 57 15.67 4.04 -9.13
N LEU A 58 16.54 3.05 -9.29
CA LEU A 58 16.44 1.76 -8.61
C LEU A 58 16.35 1.89 -7.08
N GLU A 59 17.15 2.77 -6.47
CA GLU A 59 17.12 3.04 -5.03
C GLU A 59 15.73 3.51 -4.57
N TYR A 60 15.06 4.33 -5.38
CA TYR A 60 13.72 4.82 -5.11
C TYR A 60 12.67 3.73 -5.27
N CYS A 61 12.83 2.79 -6.21
CA CYS A 61 11.91 1.65 -6.31
C CYS A 61 11.86 0.86 -5.00
N PHE A 62 13.01 0.63 -4.36
CA PHE A 62 13.06 -0.02 -3.04
C PHE A 62 12.37 0.83 -1.96
N ILE A 63 12.66 2.13 -1.90
CA ILE A 63 12.02 3.03 -0.94
C ILE A 63 10.49 3.04 -1.11
N LEU A 64 9.99 3.21 -2.34
CA LEU A 64 8.56 3.25 -2.62
C LEU A 64 7.88 1.92 -2.29
N SER A 65 8.50 0.80 -2.63
CA SER A 65 7.99 -0.54 -2.27
C SER A 65 7.94 -0.76 -0.75
N GLY A 66 8.93 -0.26 -0.01
CA GLY A 66 8.97 -0.34 1.44
C GLY A 66 7.90 0.52 2.10
N ILE A 67 7.68 1.73 1.59
CA ILE A 67 6.60 2.61 2.06
C ILE A 67 5.23 1.95 1.85
N ASP A 68 5.01 1.40 0.65
CA ASP A 68 3.76 0.70 0.32
C ASP A 68 3.52 -0.49 1.25
N TYR A 69 4.54 -1.34 1.47
CA TYR A 69 4.45 -2.45 2.42
C TYR A 69 4.03 -2.00 3.83
N ILE A 70 4.72 -0.99 4.37
CA ILE A 70 4.52 -0.52 5.74
C ILE A 70 3.12 0.10 5.88
N LEU A 71 2.73 1.00 4.98
CA LEU A 71 1.45 1.68 5.06
C LEU A 71 0.29 0.71 4.84
N HIS A 72 0.38 -0.17 3.84
CA HIS A 72 -0.68 -1.14 3.55
C HIS A 72 -0.92 -2.06 4.75
N TRP A 73 0.16 -2.57 5.35
CA TRP A 73 0.11 -3.38 6.57
C TRP A 73 -0.62 -2.66 7.72
N HIS A 74 -0.24 -1.41 8.01
CA HIS A 74 -0.82 -0.67 9.14
C HIS A 74 -2.29 -0.36 8.91
N ILE A 75 -2.66 0.10 7.71
CA ILE A 75 -4.04 0.44 7.35
C ILE A 75 -4.93 -0.80 7.51
N ASP A 76 -4.54 -1.93 6.93
CA ASP A 76 -5.31 -3.16 6.97
C ASP A 76 -5.47 -3.71 8.39
N CYS A 77 -4.39 -3.71 9.17
CA CYS A 77 -4.40 -4.22 10.53
C CYS A 77 -5.24 -3.35 11.46
N ILE A 78 -5.08 -2.02 11.39
CA ILE A 78 -5.84 -1.06 12.22
C ILE A 78 -7.33 -1.15 11.88
N LYS A 79 -7.69 -1.09 10.60
CA LYS A 79 -9.09 -1.25 10.16
C LYS A 79 -9.71 -2.51 10.74
N THR A 80 -9.04 -3.66 10.54
CA THR A 80 -9.59 -4.96 10.96
C THR A 80 -9.73 -5.04 12.48
N LYS A 81 -8.75 -4.54 13.24
CA LYS A 81 -8.81 -4.49 14.71
C LYS A 81 -9.94 -3.59 15.21
N VAL A 82 -10.09 -2.39 14.65
CA VAL A 82 -11.17 -1.47 15.03
C VAL A 82 -12.54 -2.07 14.71
N MET A 83 -12.72 -2.64 13.53
CA MET A 83 -13.98 -3.28 13.15
C MET A 83 -14.34 -4.47 14.05
N LYS A 84 -13.34 -5.27 14.45
CA LYS A 84 -13.51 -6.37 15.40
C LYS A 84 -13.86 -5.85 16.80
N PHE A 85 -13.16 -4.83 17.29
CA PHE A 85 -13.42 -4.21 18.59
C PHE A 85 -14.85 -3.64 18.68
N LEU A 86 -15.34 -3.04 17.60
CA LEU A 86 -16.68 -2.48 17.50
C LEU A 86 -17.76 -3.50 17.09
N ASN A 87 -17.41 -4.78 16.94
CA ASN A 87 -18.31 -5.85 16.48
C ASN A 87 -19.09 -5.51 15.20
N ILE A 88 -18.43 -4.87 14.23
CA ILE A 88 -19.08 -4.42 12.99
C ILE A 88 -19.39 -5.62 12.10
N SER A 89 -20.67 -5.84 11.81
CA SER A 89 -21.11 -6.87 10.87
C SER A 89 -20.68 -6.54 9.44
N LYS A 90 -20.20 -7.55 8.69
CA LYS A 90 -19.83 -7.41 7.27
C LYS A 90 -20.98 -7.05 6.34
N SER A 91 -22.23 -7.26 6.78
CA SER A 91 -23.43 -6.88 6.03
C SER A 91 -23.93 -5.46 6.34
N SER A 92 -23.31 -4.76 7.29
CA SER A 92 -23.77 -3.44 7.74
C SER A 92 -23.31 -2.30 6.82
N LEU A 93 -24.05 -1.19 6.81
CA LEU A 93 -23.60 0.04 6.14
C LEU A 93 -22.27 0.54 6.72
N THR A 94 -22.09 0.43 8.04
CA THR A 94 -20.86 0.82 8.72
C THR A 94 -19.65 0.05 8.21
N TYR A 95 -19.78 -1.24 7.89
CA TYR A 95 -18.71 -2.01 7.25
C TYR A 95 -18.25 -1.36 5.93
N TRP A 96 -19.21 -0.98 5.07
CA TRP A 96 -18.90 -0.34 3.80
C TRP A 96 -18.31 1.06 3.96
N LEU A 97 -18.68 1.79 5.02
CA LEU A 97 -18.02 3.04 5.38
C LEU A 97 -16.55 2.82 5.75
N PHE A 98 -16.24 1.81 6.57
CA PHE A 98 -14.84 1.45 6.88
C PHE A 98 -14.08 1.02 5.63
N GLN A 99 -14.70 0.24 4.76
CA GLN A 99 -14.10 -0.13 3.47
C GLN A 99 -13.87 1.08 2.56
N THR A 100 -14.71 2.12 2.66
CA THR A 100 -14.50 3.36 1.88
C THR A 100 -13.26 4.11 2.37
N PHE A 101 -13.11 4.28 3.69
CA PHE A 101 -11.92 4.91 4.27
C PHE A 101 -10.65 4.11 4.00
N ASP A 102 -10.73 2.78 4.04
CA ASP A 102 -9.65 1.87 3.66
C ASP A 102 -9.14 2.16 2.24
N GLN A 103 -10.03 2.21 1.25
CA GLN A 103 -9.64 2.49 -0.13
C GLN A 103 -9.08 3.91 -0.29
N ILE A 104 -9.65 4.92 0.38
CA ILE A 104 -9.13 6.29 0.35
C ILE A 104 -7.70 6.36 0.88
N LEU A 105 -7.38 5.65 1.97
CA LEU A 105 -6.04 5.64 2.55
C LEU A 105 -5.02 4.96 1.63
N HIS A 106 -5.39 3.84 1.00
CA HIS A 106 -4.53 3.16 0.02
C HIS A 106 -4.31 4.01 -1.24
N TYR A 107 -5.35 4.66 -1.77
CA TYR A 107 -5.19 5.58 -2.91
C TYR A 107 -4.36 6.82 -2.56
N SER A 108 -4.50 7.34 -1.34
CA SER A 108 -3.67 8.43 -0.83
C SER A 108 -2.21 8.01 -0.72
N THR A 109 -1.94 6.76 -0.33
CA THR A 109 -0.59 6.17 -0.34
C THR A 109 0.00 6.20 -1.75
N TYR A 110 -0.75 5.79 -2.78
CA TYR A 110 -0.25 5.82 -4.15
C TYR A 110 -0.01 7.22 -4.69
N LEU A 111 -0.86 8.19 -4.33
CA LEU A 111 -0.60 9.59 -4.63
C LEU A 111 0.72 10.08 -4.00
N LEU A 112 0.98 9.70 -2.75
CA LEU A 112 2.24 10.00 -2.06
C LEU A 112 3.45 9.35 -2.76
N LEU A 113 3.34 8.08 -3.18
CA LEU A 113 4.43 7.41 -3.88
C LEU A 113 4.78 8.12 -5.19
N VAL A 114 3.78 8.52 -5.97
CA VAL A 114 3.98 9.28 -7.20
C VAL A 114 4.65 10.62 -6.90
N TYR A 115 4.17 11.35 -5.88
CA TYR A 115 4.79 12.62 -5.47
C TYR A 115 6.27 12.48 -5.09
N ILE A 116 6.62 11.45 -4.32
CA ILE A 116 8.01 11.13 -3.96
C ILE A 116 8.83 10.80 -5.21
N SER A 117 8.25 10.01 -6.13
CA SER A 117 8.92 9.58 -7.38
C SER A 117 9.18 10.71 -8.36
N SER A 118 8.39 11.79 -8.34
CA SER A 118 8.55 12.96 -9.22
C SER A 118 9.54 13.99 -8.66
N SER A 119 9.94 13.88 -7.39
CA SER A 119 10.92 14.77 -6.73
C SER A 119 12.20 14.08 -6.23
N PRO A 120 12.74 13.04 -6.91
CA PRO A 120 13.72 12.14 -6.31
C PRO A 120 15.01 12.89 -5.93
N GLN A 121 15.52 13.75 -6.83
CA GLN A 121 16.77 14.46 -6.59
C GLN A 121 16.73 15.42 -5.38
N HIS A 122 15.57 16.02 -5.10
CA HIS A 122 15.43 16.98 -4.01
C HIS A 122 15.31 16.31 -2.65
N ILE A 123 14.58 15.20 -2.59
CA ILE A 123 14.41 14.41 -1.36
C ILE A 123 15.72 13.72 -1.00
N PHE A 124 16.46 13.13 -1.97
CA PHE A 124 17.75 12.48 -1.70
C PHE A 124 18.76 13.43 -1.07
N LYS A 125 18.95 14.59 -1.72
CA LYS A 125 19.90 15.60 -1.26
C LYS A 125 19.54 16.09 0.13
N LYS A 126 18.26 16.28 0.40
CA LYS A 126 17.77 16.67 1.73
C LYS A 126 17.94 15.57 2.76
N LEU A 127 17.69 14.31 2.41
CA LEU A 127 17.83 13.18 3.33
C LEU A 127 19.30 12.93 3.68
N ILE A 128 20.19 12.92 2.69
CA ILE A 128 21.65 12.85 2.88
C ILE A 128 22.16 14.03 3.71
N SER A 129 21.59 15.23 3.55
CA SER A 129 22.00 16.40 4.36
C SER A 129 21.67 16.28 5.85
N TYR A 130 20.84 15.32 6.27
CA TYR A 130 20.64 15.02 7.70
C TYR A 130 21.69 14.06 8.26
N PHE A 131 22.47 13.39 7.40
CA PHE A 131 23.48 12.40 7.78
C PHE A 131 24.93 12.85 7.51
N ASN A 132 25.11 14.02 6.90
CA ASN A 132 26.40 14.73 6.72
C ASN A 132 26.41 15.99 7.57
#